data_AF-X1H3G4-F1
#
_entry.id   AF-X1H3G4-F1
#
_cell.length_a   1.000
_cell.length_b   1.000
_cell.length_c   1.000
_cell.angle_alpha   90.00
_cell.angle_beta   90.00
_cell.angle_gamma   90.00
#
_symmetry.space_group_name_H-M   'P 1'
#
loop_
_entity.id
_entity.type
_entity.pdbx_description
1 polymer ?
#
loop_
_entity_poly.entity_id
_entity_poly.type
_entity_poly.pdbx_seq_one_letter_code
_entity_poly.pdbx_strand_id
1 'polypeptide(L)' 'LNVTKDNSWKIYLKETSNWGKKVEFSVRFDMYSDLISYLRKKWNYKKIALCKETKAMWAKLGMDYKKIKCNCIW' A
#
# COMPACT_ATOMS: atom_id res chain seq x y z
N LEU A 1 -13.87 13.72 2.40
CA LEU A 1 -13.88 13.10 1.04
C LEU A 1 -14.98 13.66 0.11
N ASN A 2 -15.49 14.88 0.39
CA ASN A 2 -16.50 15.58 -0.43
C ASN A 2 -15.99 16.94 -0.95
N VAL A 3 -14.68 17.17 -0.90
CA VAL A 3 -14.03 18.45 -1.26
C VAL A 3 -13.30 18.38 -2.60
N THR A 4 -13.44 17.26 -3.32
CA THR A 4 -12.84 17.05 -4.63
C THR A 4 -13.95 17.18 -5.68
N LYS A 5 -13.67 17.89 -6.78
CA LYS A 5 -14.64 18.05 -7.88
C LYS A 5 -14.79 16.78 -8.72
N ASP A 6 -13.69 16.02 -8.85
CA ASP A 6 -13.70 14.69 -9.47
C ASP A 6 -13.70 13.59 -8.41
N ASN A 7 -14.57 12.61 -8.63
CA ASN A 7 -14.82 11.47 -7.77
C ASN A 7 -14.89 10.16 -8.57
N SER A 8 -14.52 10.19 -9.85
CA SER A 8 -14.55 9.04 -10.77
C SER A 8 -13.79 7.83 -10.20
N TRP A 9 -12.71 8.07 -9.46
CA TRP A 9 -11.86 7.04 -8.83
C TRP A 9 -12.51 6.31 -7.64
N LYS A 10 -13.61 6.82 -7.07
CA LYS A 10 -14.28 6.18 -5.92
C LYS A 10 -14.76 4.77 -6.24
N ILE A 11 -15.02 4.46 -7.52
CA ILE A 11 -15.46 3.13 -7.98
C ILE A 11 -14.41 2.03 -7.72
N TYR A 12 -13.13 2.41 -7.59
CA TYR A 12 -12.05 1.47 -7.32
C TYR A 12 -11.85 1.21 -5.82
N LEU A 13 -12.52 1.97 -4.94
CA LEU A 13 -12.44 1.81 -3.49
C LEU A 13 -13.62 1.00 -2.96
N LYS A 14 -13.47 -0.31 -2.94
CA LYS A 14 -14.55 -1.24 -2.58
C LYS A 14 -14.47 -1.74 -1.13
N GLU A 15 -13.28 -1.77 -0.54
CA GLU A 15 -13.07 -2.26 0.83
C GLU A 15 -13.38 -1.17 1.86
N THR A 16 -14.23 -1.44 2.85
CA THR A 16 -14.53 -0.48 3.92
C THR A 16 -13.60 -0.71 5.12
N SER A 17 -13.10 0.38 5.72
CA SER A 17 -12.33 0.34 6.96
C SER A 17 -12.76 1.45 7.92
N ASN A 18 -12.31 1.38 9.17
CA ASN A 18 -12.54 2.42 10.17
C ASN A 18 -11.94 3.80 9.81
N TRP A 19 -11.11 3.87 8.76
CA TRP A 19 -10.44 5.09 8.28
C TRP A 19 -10.91 5.51 6.89
N GLY A 20 -11.99 4.90 6.37
CA GLY A 20 -12.53 5.16 5.03
C GLY A 20 -12.40 3.96 4.09
N LYS A 21 -12.74 4.18 2.82
CA LYS A 21 -12.69 3.13 1.79
C LYS A 21 -11.28 2.94 1.23
N LYS A 22 -10.94 1.70 0.92
CA LYS A 22 -9.67 1.25 0.36
C LYS A 22 -9.91 0.48 -0.93
N VAL A 23 -8.87 0.38 -1.74
CA VAL A 23 -8.81 -0.60 -2.84
C VAL A 23 -8.88 -2.01 -2.23
N GLU A 24 -9.43 -2.97 -2.95
CA GLU A 24 -9.53 -4.35 -2.45
C GLU A 24 -8.18 -4.95 -2.09
N PHE A 25 -8.18 -5.80 -1.06
CA PHE A 25 -6.98 -6.45 -0.54
C PHE A 25 -6.14 -7.14 -1.62
N SER A 26 -6.77 -7.95 -2.49
CA SER A 26 -6.08 -8.67 -3.58
C SER A 26 -5.38 -7.71 -4.54
N VAL A 27 -6.10 -6.68 -5.00
CA VAL A 27 -5.56 -5.67 -5.92
C VAL A 27 -4.40 -4.92 -5.28
N ARG A 28 -4.51 -4.54 -4.00
CA ARG A 28 -3.40 -3.91 -3.26
C ARG A 28 -2.19 -4.84 -3.15
N PHE A 29 -2.40 -6.13 -2.87
CA PHE A 29 -1.32 -7.10 -2.83
C PHE A 29 -0.59 -7.20 -4.16
N ASP A 30 -1.33 -7.33 -5.27
CA ASP A 30 -0.75 -7.42 -6.62
C ASP A 30 0.05 -6.15 -6.96
N MET A 31 -0.56 -4.97 -6.74
CA MET A 31 0.10 -3.68 -6.95
C MET A 31 1.42 -3.57 -6.18
N TYR A 32 1.43 -3.91 -4.89
CA TYR A 32 2.63 -3.82 -4.07
C TYR A 32 3.67 -4.87 -4.44
N SER A 33 3.25 -6.12 -4.68
CA SER A 33 4.13 -7.21 -5.08
C SER A 33 4.86 -6.89 -6.38
N ASP A 34 4.14 -6.38 -7.37
CA ASP A 34 4.69 -6.01 -8.68
C ASP A 34 5.68 -4.86 -8.57
N LEU A 35 5.32 -3.80 -7.83
CA LEU A 35 6.19 -2.65 -7.65
C LEU A 35 7.48 -3.02 -6.88
N ILE A 36 7.34 -3.80 -5.80
CA ILE A 36 8.49 -4.29 -5.01
C ILE A 36 9.39 -5.16 -5.89
N SER A 37 8.81 -6.07 -6.67
CA SER A 37 9.53 -6.94 -7.60
C SER A 37 10.27 -6.13 -8.66
N TYR A 38 9.63 -5.13 -9.25
CA TYR A 38 10.22 -4.23 -10.23
C TYR A 38 11.40 -3.44 -9.65
N LEU A 39 11.21 -2.79 -8.50
CA LEU A 39 12.27 -2.01 -7.83
C LEU A 39 13.48 -2.88 -7.48
N ARG A 40 13.24 -4.12 -7.03
CA ARG A 40 14.31 -5.08 -6.74
C ARG A 40 15.03 -5.54 -8.01
N LYS A 41 14.31 -5.90 -9.07
CA LYS A 41 14.90 -6.43 -10.31
C LYS A 41 15.65 -5.35 -11.10
N LYS A 42 15.07 -4.16 -11.22
CA LYS A 42 15.60 -3.09 -12.07
C LYS A 42 16.69 -2.27 -11.38
N TRP A 43 16.57 -2.05 -10.08
CA TRP A 43 17.43 -1.12 -9.33
C TRP A 43 18.15 -1.73 -8.13
N ASN A 44 17.97 -3.04 -7.87
CA ASN A 44 18.44 -3.71 -6.64
C ASN A 44 18.00 -2.98 -5.36
N TYR A 45 16.87 -2.27 -5.41
CA TYR A 45 16.38 -1.47 -4.29
C TYR A 45 15.60 -2.35 -3.30
N LYS A 46 16.03 -2.37 -2.04
CA LYS A 46 15.48 -3.26 -0.99
C LYS A 46 14.87 -2.54 0.21
N LYS A 47 15.11 -1.23 0.36
CA LYS A 47 14.66 -0.44 1.52
C LYS A 47 13.24 0.10 1.29
N ILE A 48 12.27 -0.79 1.18
CA ILE A 48 10.87 -0.45 0.88
C ILE A 48 10.02 -0.57 2.14
N ALA A 49 9.13 0.41 2.35
CA ALA A 49 8.14 0.41 3.41
C ALA A 49 6.78 0.86 2.90
N LEU A 50 5.70 0.29 3.42
CA LEU A 50 4.32 0.62 3.05
C LEU A 50 3.65 1.47 4.14
N CYS A 51 3.46 2.75 3.89
CA CYS A 51 2.79 3.62 4.84
C CYS A 51 1.27 3.32 4.91
N LYS A 52 0.69 3.45 6.11
CA LYS A 52 -0.75 3.31 6.38
C LYS A 52 -1.39 1.97 5.98
N GLU A 53 -0.59 0.91 5.84
CA GLU A 53 -1.13 -0.42 5.56
C GLU A 53 -1.35 -1.34 6.77
N THR A 54 -2.20 -2.35 6.56
CA THR A 54 -2.62 -3.31 7.58
C THR A 54 -1.55 -4.34 7.85
N LYS A 55 -1.43 -4.81 9.11
CA LYS A 55 -0.51 -5.91 9.47
C LYS A 55 -0.73 -7.17 8.63
N ALA A 56 -1.97 -7.42 8.21
CA ALA A 56 -2.31 -8.53 7.32
C ALA A 56 -1.65 -8.40 5.93
N MET A 57 -1.64 -7.19 5.35
CA MET A 57 -0.95 -6.94 4.07
C MET A 57 0.56 -7.11 4.20
N TRP A 58 1.16 -6.60 5.27
CA TRP A 58 2.59 -6.80 5.57
C TRP A 58 2.95 -8.29 5.67
N ALA A 59 2.16 -9.07 6.39
CA ALA A 59 2.34 -10.52 6.52
C ALA A 59 2.20 -11.22 5.15
N LYS A 60 1.20 -10.84 4.36
CA LYS A 60 0.94 -11.41 3.04
C LYS A 60 2.09 -11.14 2.05
N LEU A 61 2.74 -9.98 2.14
CA LEU A 61 3.91 -9.61 1.34
C LEU A 61 5.23 -10.21 1.88
N GLY A 62 5.21 -10.90 3.02
CA GLY A 62 6.42 -11.44 3.65
C GLY A 62 7.37 -10.36 4.17
N MET A 63 6.83 -9.19 4.55
CA MET A 63 7.60 -8.04 5.01
C MET A 63 7.45 -7.84 6.53
N ASP A 64 8.55 -7.43 7.18
CA ASP A 64 8.55 -7.14 8.63
C ASP A 64 8.32 -5.64 8.90
N TYR A 65 7.09 -5.30 9.29
CA TYR A 65 6.70 -3.92 9.59
C TYR A 65 7.43 -3.31 10.80
N LYS A 66 8.13 -4.10 11.62
CA LYS A 66 8.91 -3.60 12.76
C LYS A 66 10.30 -3.09 12.36
N LYS A 67 10.79 -3.47 11.18
CA LYS A 67 12.14 -3.13 10.69
C LYS A 67 12.16 -1.94 9.73
N ILE A 68 11.02 -1.30 9.49
CA ILE A 68 10.90 -0.27 8.47
C ILE A 68 11.42 1.07 8.96
N LYS A 69 11.81 1.94 8.02
CA LYS A 69 12.08 3.35 8.27
C LYS A 69 10.97 4.18 7.63
N CYS A 70 10.27 4.99 8.44
CA CYS A 70 9.25 5.90 7.94
C CYS A 70 9.88 7.26 7.63
N ASN A 71 9.61 7.80 6.44
CA ASN A 71 10.13 9.10 6.02
C ASN A 71 9.47 10.29 6.74
N CYS A 72 8.37 10.07 7.47
CA CYS A 72 7.61 11.14 8.13
C CYS A 72 8.10 11.49 9.54
N ILE A 73 9.04 10.72 10.10
CA ILE A 73 9.55 10.89 11.48
C ILE A 73 11.06 11.18 11.50
N TRP A 74 11.57 11.67 10.37
CA TRP A 74 12.91 12.21 10.24
C TRP A 74 12.88 13.72 10.44
#